data_AF-A0A9D8WGE0-F1
#
_entry.id   AF-A0A9D8WGE0-F1
#
_cell.length_a   1.000
_cell.length_b   1.000
_cell.length_c   1.000
_cell.angle_alpha   90.00
_cell.angle_beta   90.00
_cell.angle_gamma   90.00
#
_symmetry.space_group_name_H-M   'P 1'
#
loop_
_entity.id
_entity.type
_entity.pdbx_description
1 polymer ?
#
loop_
_entity_poly.entity_id
_entity_poly.type
_entity_poly.pdbx_seq_one_letter_code
_entity_poly.pdbx_strand_id
1 'polypeptide(L)' 'MPLSVIPGLNYVEPAIGLDIELVSTFQKATTRVTDPARDFAPSGYAVFDLIASWEVSPGVKVGLNRHSDAGSSSCVE' A
#
# COMPACT_ATOMS: atom_id res chain seq x y z
N MET A 1 -16.88 8.16 8.95
CA MET A 1 -15.50 7.64 8.90
C MET A 1 -15.06 7.59 7.46
N PRO A 2 -13.83 8.03 7.12
CA PRO A 2 -13.29 7.84 5.78
C PRO A 2 -13.18 6.35 5.48
N LEU A 3 -13.57 5.95 4.27
CA LEU A 3 -13.50 4.56 3.83
C LEU A 3 -12.03 4.18 3.62
N SER A 4 -11.63 3.04 4.20
CA SER A 4 -10.33 2.41 4.00
C SER A 4 -10.53 0.98 3.48
N VAL A 5 -9.76 0.58 2.47
CA VAL A 5 -9.81 -0.76 1.90
C VAL A 5 -8.38 -1.27 1.70
N ILE A 6 -8.11 -2.49 2.17
CA ILE A 6 -6.78 -3.11 2.10
C ILE A 6 -6.89 -4.47 1.39
N PRO A 7 -6.85 -4.52 0.04
CA PRO A 7 -6.79 -5.78 -0.67
C PRO A 7 -5.35 -6.33 -0.72
N GLY A 8 -5.24 -7.66 -0.66
CA GLY A 8 -3.98 -8.38 -0.83
C GLY A 8 -4.10 -9.45 -1.90
N LEU A 9 -3.04 -9.62 -2.70
CA LEU A 9 -2.87 -10.70 -3.66
C LEU A 9 -1.58 -11.42 -3.33
N ASN A 10 -1.66 -12.73 -3.12
CA ASN A 10 -0.49 -13.58 -2.90
C ASN A 10 -0.40 -14.64 -4.00
N TYR A 11 0.81 -14.86 -4.50
CA TYR A 11 1.16 -15.92 -5.44
C TYR A 11 2.35 -16.71 -4.91
N VAL A 12 2.17 -18.03 -4.81
CA VAL A 12 3.21 -18.96 -4.38
C VAL A 12 3.51 -19.95 -5.51
N GLU A 13 4.78 -20.12 -5.84
CA GLU A 13 5.28 -21.19 -6.70
C GLU A 13 6.24 -22.09 -5.90
N PRO A 14 5.73 -23.17 -5.29
CA PRO A 14 6.51 -24.02 -4.40
C PRO A 14 7.68 -24.72 -5.10
N ALA A 15 7.56 -25.02 -6.40
CA ALA A 15 8.58 -25.76 -7.14
C ALA A 15 9.93 -25.03 -7.22
N ILE A 16 9.91 -23.70 -7.13
CA ILE A 16 11.11 -22.86 -7.13
C ILE A 16 11.26 -22.02 -5.85
N GLY A 17 10.45 -22.31 -4.82
CA GLY A 17 10.50 -21.61 -3.53
C GLY A 17 10.23 -20.10 -3.62
N LEU A 18 9.38 -19.68 -4.57
CA LEU A 18 9.03 -18.28 -4.81
C LEU A 18 7.68 -17.94 -4.14
N ASP A 19 7.64 -16.82 -3.43
CA ASP A 19 6.46 -16.24 -2.80
C ASP A 19 6.44 -14.73 -3.11
N ILE A 20 5.34 -14.24 -3.68
CA ILE A 20 5.15 -12.84 -4.04
C ILE A 20 3.80 -12.38 -3.47
N GLU A 21 3.83 -11.29 -2.72
CA GLU A 21 2.65 -10.65 -2.16
C GLU A 21 2.59 -9.18 -2.59
N LEU A 22 1.44 -8.78 -3.14
CA LEU A 22 1.09 -7.38 -3.37
C LEU A 22 0.00 -7.00 -2.39
N VAL A 23 0.31 -6.09 -1.47
CA VAL A 23 -0.66 -5.46 -0.57
C VAL A 23 -0.90 -4.04 -1.05
N SER A 24 -2.17 -3.67 -1.17
CA SER A 24 -2.55 -2.28 -1.49
C SER A 24 -3.36 -1.70 -0.35
N THR A 25 -3.22 -0.41 -0.10
CA THR A 25 -4.06 0.34 0.84
C THR A 25 -4.68 1.52 0.10
N PHE A 26 -6.00 1.63 0.13
CA PHE A 26 -6.75 2.74 -0.44
C PHE A 26 -7.47 3.50 0.66
N GLN A 27 -7.20 4.80 0.76
CA GLN A 27 -7.85 5.69 1.71
C GLN A 27 -8.62 6.77 0.96
N LYS A 28 -9.91 6.92 1.26
CA LYS A 28 -10.73 8.01 0.70
C LYS A 28 -10.40 9.34 1.38
N ALA A 29 -10.38 10.41 0.59
CA ALA A 29 -10.27 11.79 1.07
C ALA A 29 -11.35 12.13 2.12
N THR A 30 -10.99 12.99 3.07
CA THR A 30 -11.94 13.57 4.02
C THR A 30 -12.51 14.85 3.44
N THR A 31 -13.82 14.90 3.22
CA THR A 31 -14.50 16.07 2.62
C THR A 31 -15.35 16.85 3.62
N ARG A 32 -15.54 16.32 4.83
CA ARG A 32 -16.42 16.92 5.84
C ARG A 32 -15.58 17.36 7.04
N VAL A 33 -15.25 18.63 7.05
CA VAL A 33 -14.62 19.34 8.18
C VAL A 33 -15.56 20.43 8.69
N THR A 34 -15.36 20.92 9.90
CA THR A 34 -16.30 21.84 10.57
C THR A 34 -16.18 23.26 10.01
N ASP A 35 -14.95 23.71 9.78
CA ASP A 35 -14.59 24.98 9.15
C ASP A 35 -13.56 24.75 8.03
N PRO A 36 -13.97 24.66 6.75
CA PRO A 36 -13.06 24.40 5.64
C PRO A 36 -11.91 25.42 5.47
N ALA A 37 -12.04 26.61 6.06
CA ALA A 37 -11.00 27.64 6.00
C ALA A 37 -9.91 27.47 7.06
N ARG A 38 -10.12 26.59 8.06
CA ARG A 38 -9.19 26.39 9.19
C ARG A 38 -8.86 24.93 9.46
N ASP A 39 -9.75 24.02 9.07
CA ASP A 39 -9.63 22.61 9.35
C ASP A 39 -8.90 21.89 8.21
N PHE A 40 -7.89 21.09 8.57
CA PHE A 40 -7.18 20.24 7.63
C PHE A 40 -8.08 19.10 7.12
N ALA A 41 -8.23 19.02 5.80
CA ALA A 41 -8.96 17.97 5.11
C ALA A 41 -7.99 17.10 4.30
N PRO A 42 -7.53 15.94 4.84
CA PRO A 42 -6.58 15.10 4.13
C PRO A 42 -7.17 14.56 2.83
N SER A 43 -6.37 14.64 1.77
CA SER A 43 -6.68 14.03 0.49
C SER A 43 -6.62 12.51 0.57
N GLY A 44 -7.22 11.86 -0.43
CA GLY A 44 -7.13 10.42 -0.56
C GLY A 44 -5.74 9.99 -0.99
N TYR A 45 -5.35 8.78 -0.61
CA TYR A 45 -4.08 8.20 -1.02
C TYR A 45 -4.24 6.72 -1.34
N ALA A 46 -3.32 6.22 -2.14
CA ALA A 46 -3.09 4.80 -2.36
C ALA A 46 -1.64 4.46 -2.00
N VAL A 47 -1.44 3.32 -1.37
CA VAL A 47 -0.12 2.74 -1.07
C VAL A 47 -0.08 1.34 -1.67
N PHE A 48 1.07 0.96 -2.23
CA PHE A 48 1.35 -0.35 -2.77
C PHE A 48 2.65 -0.87 -2.18
N ASP A 49 2.55 -2.03 -1.54
CA ASP A 49 3.67 -2.79 -0.99
C ASP A 49 3.82 -4.09 -1.78
N LEU A 50 4.96 -4.25 -2.46
CA LEU A 50 5.34 -5.49 -3.13
C LEU A 50 6.41 -6.19 -2.32
N ILE A 51 6.07 -7.36 -1.80
CA ILE A 51 6.97 -8.22 -1.04
C ILE A 51 7.24 -9.46 -1.88
N ALA A 52 8.50 -9.86 -2.02
CA ALA A 52 8.87 -11.09 -2.68
C ALA A 52 9.95 -11.81 -1.86
N SER A 53 9.82 -13.13 -1.75
CA SER A 53 10.80 -14.02 -1.16
C SER A 53 11.11 -15.15 -2.14
N TRP A 54 12.38 -15.46 -2.31
CA TRP A 54 12.82 -16.55 -3.17
C TRP A 54 13.90 -17.40 -2.52
N GLU A 55 13.69 -18.71 -2.47
CA GLU A 55 14.71 -19.69 -2.08
C GLU A 55 15.56 -20.08 -3.30
N VAL A 56 16.69 -19.41 -3.47
CA VAL A 56 17.58 -19.56 -4.65
C VAL A 56 18.32 -20.90 -4.63
N SER A 57 18.60 -21.41 -3.43
CA SER A 57 19.22 -22.71 -3.17
C SER A 57 18.80 -23.20 -1.79
N PRO A 58 18.88 -24.51 -1.48
CA PRO A 58 18.44 -25.04 -0.19
C PRO A 58 19.02 -24.26 1.00
N GLY A 59 18.14 -23.62 1.77
CA GLY A 59 18.52 -22.85 2.95
C GLY A 59 19.02 -21.41 2.69
N VAL A 60 19.05 -20.94 1.44
CA VAL A 60 19.42 -19.56 1.08
C VAL A 60 18.21 -18.84 0.51
N LYS A 61 17.74 -17.80 1.21
CA LYS A 61 16.59 -16.99 0.80
C LYS A 61 16.99 -15.54 0.52
N VAL A 62 16.43 -14.97 -0.53
CA VAL A 62 16.54 -13.56 -0.88
C VAL A 62 15.17 -12.93 -0.78
N GLY A 63 15.11 -11.77 -0.12
CA GLY A 63 13.88 -10.99 0.04
C GLY A 63 13.97 -9.65 -0.67
N LEU A 64 12.86 -9.21 -1.24
CA LEU A 64 12.65 -7.87 -1.78
C LEU A 64 11.40 -7.28 -1.10
N ASN A 65 11.49 -6.03 -0.67
CA ASN A 65 10.33 -5.24 -0.30
C ASN A 65 10.40 -3.89 -1.03
N ARG A 66 9.35 -3.54 -1.74
CA ARG A 66 9.19 -2.24 -2.37
C ARG A 66 7.88 -1.59 -1.93
N HIS A 67 8.03 -0.46 -1.27
CA HIS A 67 6.95 0.45 -0.90
C HIS A 67 6.82 1.57 -1.93
N SER A 68 5.59 1.92 -2.29
CA SER A 68 5.29 3.08 -3.13
C SER A 68 3.95 3.71 -2.74
N ASP A 69 3.91 5.04 -2.78
CA ASP A 69 2.73 5.83 -2.49
C ASP A 69 2.29 6.65 -3.71
N ALA A 70 0.98 6.83 -3.85
CA ALA A 70 0.34 7.68 -4.83
C ALA A 70 -0.76 8.48 -4.14
N GLY A 71 -0.46 9.73 -3.79
CA GLY A 71 -1.40 10.67 -3.17
C GLY A 71 -1.12 12.11 -3.62
N SER A 72 -2.17 12.89 -3.87
CA SER A 72 -2.04 14.32 -4.15
C SER A 72 -2.19 15.10 -2.85
N SER A 73 -1.13 15.71 -2.33
CA SER A 73 -1.24 16.65 -1.21
C SER A 73 -1.85 17.96 -1.72
N SER A 74 -3.18 18.07 -1.76
CA SER A 74 -3.83 19.37 -1.97
C SER A 74 -3.93 20.08 -0.63
N CYS A 75 -2.90 20.85 -0.28
CA CYS A 75 -3.09 22.00 0.60
C CYS A 75 -3.96 22.99 -0.20
N VAL A 76 -5.15 23.31 0.31
CA VAL A 76 -5.92 24.44 -0.22
C VAL A 76 -5.22 25.69 0.32
N GLU A 77 -4.59 26.45 -0.58
CA GLU A 77 -4.10 27.82 -0.31
C GLU A 77 -5.27 28.79 -0.09
#